data_AF-A0A9P6ZSD3-F1
#
_entry.id   AF-A0A9P6ZSD3-F1
#
_cell.length_a   1.000
_cell.length_b   1.000
_cell.length_c   1.000
_cell.angle_alpha   90.00
_cell.angle_beta   90.00
_cell.angle_gamma   90.00
#
_symmetry.space_group_name_H-M   'P 1'
#
loop_
_entity.id
_entity.type
_entity.pdbx_description
1 polymer ?
#
loop_
_entity_poly.entity_id
_entity_poly.type
_entity_poly.pdbx_seq_one_letter_code
_entity_poly.pdbx_strand_id
1 'polypeptide(L)'
;MPKKDTAPAIPDVHWSEDMTWSLLSEVEKDDNRLVLLGKWEKKENTSGDSKITVFQRIGAVVLPESYKLNPTATGKAVKRKYDQYVASIAVKHRSVNFSTLPSEIPA
;
A
#
# COMPACT_ATOMS: atom_id res chain seq x y z
N MET A 1 -30.92 9.53 -16.75
CA MET A 1 -29.76 8.80 -16.18
C MET A 1 -29.77 9.01 -14.67
N PRO A 2 -29.73 7.97 -13.83
CA PRO A 2 -29.72 8.17 -12.38
C PRO A 2 -28.36 8.74 -11.96
N LYS A 3 -28.39 9.80 -11.16
CA LYS A 3 -27.21 10.51 -10.65
C LYS A 3 -26.46 9.56 -9.71
N LYS A 4 -25.16 9.40 -9.92
CA LYS A 4 -24.26 8.70 -8.98
C LYS A 4 -24.40 9.38 -7.63
N ASP A 5 -24.94 8.67 -6.63
CA ASP A 5 -24.86 9.08 -5.24
C ASP A 5 -23.38 9.31 -4.92
N THR A 6 -23.03 10.59 -4.78
CA THR A 6 -21.66 11.01 -4.59
C THR A 6 -21.35 10.71 -3.13
N ALA A 7 -20.80 9.53 -2.88
CA ALA A 7 -20.38 9.13 -1.54
C ALA A 7 -19.57 10.27 -0.89
N PRO A 8 -19.75 10.52 0.43
CA PRO A 8 -19.18 11.68 1.09
C PRO A 8 -17.67 11.76 0.84
N ALA A 9 -17.21 12.88 0.31
CA ALA A 9 -15.78 13.09 0.08
C ALA A 9 -15.06 13.17 1.43
N ILE A 10 -13.87 12.57 1.51
CA ILE A 10 -12.96 12.80 2.65
C ILE A 10 -12.14 14.08 2.38
N PRO A 11 -11.71 14.79 3.42
CA PRO A 11 -10.74 15.88 3.27
C PRO A 11 -9.46 15.40 2.57
N ASP A 12 -8.75 16.34 1.94
CA ASP A 12 -7.42 16.02 1.40
C ASP A 12 -6.49 15.58 2.54
N VAL A 13 -5.73 14.51 2.29
CA VAL A 13 -4.92 13.88 3.33
C VAL A 13 -3.49 14.38 3.22
N HIS A 14 -3.08 15.17 4.20
CA HIS A 14 -1.68 15.54 4.39
C HIS A 14 -0.93 14.39 5.06
N TRP A 15 -0.17 13.64 4.27
CA TRP A 15 0.60 12.50 4.75
C TRP A 15 1.88 12.92 5.46
N SER A 16 1.95 12.68 6.76
CA SER A 16 3.20 12.78 7.51
C SER A 16 4.10 11.55 7.30
N GLU A 17 5.34 11.66 7.77
CA GLU A 17 6.27 10.54 7.82
C GLU A 17 5.75 9.42 8.74
N ASP A 18 5.23 9.76 9.93
CA ASP A 18 4.67 8.77 10.86
C ASP A 18 3.49 8.01 10.28
N MET A 19 2.60 8.69 9.55
CA MET A 19 1.47 8.05 8.87
C MET A 19 1.94 7.11 7.76
N THR A 20 3.04 7.46 7.11
CA THR A 20 3.67 6.61 6.11
C THR A 20 4.27 5.36 6.74
N TRP A 21 5.01 5.51 7.84
CA TRP A 21 5.57 4.37 8.56
C TRP A 21 4.47 3.47 9.14
N SER A 22 3.39 4.05 9.66
CA SER A 22 2.22 3.32 10.10
C SER A 22 1.58 2.53 8.95
N LEU A 23 1.40 3.14 7.77
CA LEU A 23 0.94 2.44 6.57
C LEU A 23 1.83 1.24 6.22
N LEU A 24 3.14 1.41 6.18
CA LEU A 24 4.08 0.33 5.86
C LEU A 24 4.03 -0.79 6.90
N SER A 25 4.00 -0.44 8.18
CA SER A 25 3.86 -1.41 9.27
C SER A 25 2.57 -2.22 9.17
N GLU A 26 1.44 -1.57 8.82
CA GLU A 26 0.18 -2.27 8.61
C GLU A 26 0.22 -3.20 7.39
N VAL A 27 0.89 -2.80 6.30
CA VAL A 27 1.05 -3.65 5.10
C VAL A 27 1.82 -4.94 5.42
N GLU A 28 2.78 -4.89 6.34
CA GLU A 28 3.62 -6.04 6.72
C GLU A 28 2.92 -7.06 7.61
N LYS A 29 1.79 -6.72 8.24
CA LYS A 29 1.01 -7.67 9.04
C LYS A 29 0.53 -8.83 8.19
N ASP A 30 0.66 -10.05 8.69
CA ASP A 30 0.43 -11.31 7.95
C ASP A 30 -0.86 -11.30 7.10
N ASP A 31 -2.00 -10.92 7.69
CA ASP A 31 -3.28 -10.89 7.01
C ASP A 31 -3.34 -9.88 5.85
N ASN A 32 -2.67 -8.72 5.98
CA ASN A 32 -2.61 -7.70 4.93
C ASN A 32 -1.57 -8.09 3.88
N ARG A 33 -0.41 -8.53 4.34
CA ARG A 33 0.76 -8.87 3.55
C ARG A 33 0.46 -9.96 2.53
N LEU A 34 -0.17 -11.04 2.97
CA LEU A 34 -0.56 -12.17 2.13
C LEU A 34 -1.44 -11.75 0.94
N VAL A 35 -2.33 -10.78 1.14
CA VAL A 35 -3.24 -10.26 0.12
C VAL A 35 -2.57 -9.23 -0.79
N LEU A 36 -1.72 -8.37 -0.22
CA LEU A 36 -1.09 -7.26 -0.96
C LEU A 36 0.16 -7.70 -1.73
N LEU A 37 1.01 -8.49 -1.10
CA LEU A 37 2.32 -8.93 -1.60
C LEU A 37 2.31 -10.37 -2.12
N GLY A 38 1.26 -11.14 -1.80
CA GLY A 38 1.15 -12.54 -2.17
C GLY A 38 1.83 -13.48 -1.17
N LYS A 39 1.86 -14.76 -1.53
CA LYS A 39 2.44 -15.82 -0.70
C LYS A 39 3.97 -15.77 -0.73
N TRP A 40 4.61 -16.00 0.40
CA TRP A 40 6.04 -16.33 0.43
C TRP A 40 6.27 -17.83 0.27
N GLU A 41 5.45 -18.64 0.94
CA GLU A 41 5.55 -20.10 0.85
C GLU A 41 4.44 -20.69 0.00
N LYS A 42 4.75 -21.73 -0.77
CA LYS A 42 3.75 -22.43 -1.60
C LYS A 42 2.58 -23.00 -0.78
N LYS A 43 2.80 -23.27 0.51
CA LYS A 43 1.82 -23.87 1.43
C LYS A 43 0.95 -22.86 2.17
N GLU A 44 1.25 -21.56 2.09
CA GLU A 44 0.37 -20.54 2.67
C GLU A 44 -1.00 -20.61 2.00
N ASN A 45 -2.08 -20.55 2.77
CA ASN A 45 -3.42 -20.46 2.22
C ASN A 45 -3.61 -19.06 1.61
N THR A 46 -4.41 -18.92 0.56
CA THR A 46 -4.83 -17.58 0.11
C THR A 46 -5.87 -17.06 1.08
N SER A 47 -5.69 -15.83 1.58
CA SER A 47 -6.79 -15.14 2.25
C SER A 47 -7.92 -14.91 1.23
N GLY A 48 -9.18 -15.05 1.69
CA GLY A 48 -10.37 -14.73 0.91
C GLY A 48 -10.63 -13.23 0.79
N ASP A 49 -9.83 -12.40 1.46
CA ASP A 49 -9.98 -10.95 1.45
C ASP A 49 -9.56 -10.32 0.12
N SER A 50 -10.31 -9.30 -0.27
CA SER A 50 -9.95 -8.46 -1.40
C SER A 50 -8.91 -7.41 -0.98
N LYS A 51 -8.08 -6.96 -1.93
CA LYS A 51 -7.19 -5.81 -1.73
C LYS A 51 -7.96 -4.55 -1.27
N ILE A 52 -9.21 -4.40 -1.69
CA ILE A 52 -10.07 -3.27 -1.28
C ILE A 52 -10.33 -3.33 0.23
N THR A 53 -10.75 -4.50 0.72
CA THR A 53 -11.01 -4.75 2.15
C THR A 53 -9.76 -4.48 2.99
N VAL A 54 -8.60 -4.94 2.50
CA VAL A 54 -7.32 -4.69 3.17
C VAL A 54 -7.00 -3.20 3.26
N PHE A 55 -7.09 -2.44 2.18
CA PHE A 55 -6.82 -1.01 2.24
C PHE A 55 -7.84 -0.22 3.07
N GLN A 56 -9.09 -0.70 3.16
CA GLN A 56 -10.08 -0.15 4.10
C GLN A 56 -9.67 -0.42 5.55
N ARG A 57 -9.28 -1.66 5.89
CA ARG A 57 -8.78 -2.02 7.23
C ARG A 57 -7.57 -1.19 7.63
N ILE A 58 -6.60 -1.02 6.73
CA ILE A 58 -5.43 -0.15 6.96
C ILE A 58 -5.88 1.30 7.15
N GLY A 59 -6.83 1.78 6.35
CA GLY A 59 -7.42 3.11 6.49
C GLY A 59 -8.09 3.37 7.84
N ALA A 60 -8.70 2.35 8.45
CA ALA A 60 -9.27 2.47 9.79
C ALA A 60 -8.21 2.73 10.87
N VAL A 61 -6.97 2.28 10.66
CA VAL A 61 -5.86 2.48 11.58
C VAL A 61 -5.12 3.79 11.31
N VAL A 62 -4.77 4.04 10.05
CA VAL A 62 -3.90 5.17 9.65
C VAL A 62 -4.68 6.49 9.54
N LEU A 63 -5.97 6.42 9.21
CA LEU A 63 -6.84 7.56 8.95
C LEU A 63 -8.20 7.38 9.64
N PRO A 64 -8.25 7.20 10.98
CA PRO A 64 -9.49 6.82 11.68
C PRO A 64 -10.61 7.84 11.48
N GLU A 65 -10.31 9.14 11.45
CA GLU A 65 -11.32 10.18 11.25
C GLU A 65 -11.89 10.17 9.82
N SER A 66 -11.03 10.04 8.80
CA SER A 66 -11.50 9.91 7.42
C SER A 66 -12.27 8.61 7.20
N TYR A 67 -11.86 7.52 7.88
CA TYR A 67 -12.53 6.23 7.80
C TYR A 67 -13.95 6.29 8.34
N LYS A 68 -14.17 6.98 9.48
CA LYS A 68 -15.51 7.23 10.04
C LYS A 68 -16.42 7.96 9.06
N LEU A 69 -15.87 8.86 8.24
CA LEU A 69 -16.63 9.61 7.23
C LEU A 69 -16.95 8.75 6.00
N ASN A 70 -15.93 8.10 5.45
CA ASN A 70 -16.08 7.25 4.27
C ASN A 70 -14.98 6.19 4.21
N PRO A 71 -15.27 4.94 4.61
CA PRO A 71 -14.33 3.83 4.55
C PRO A 71 -13.77 3.59 3.15
N THR A 72 -14.62 3.69 2.13
CA THR A 72 -14.25 3.42 0.73
C THR A 72 -13.33 4.48 0.16
N ALA A 73 -13.62 5.76 0.39
CA ALA A 73 -12.74 6.85 -0.04
C ALA A 73 -11.41 6.81 0.71
N THR A 74 -11.43 6.48 2.00
CA THR A 74 -10.22 6.33 2.82
C THR A 74 -9.34 5.19 2.30
N GLY A 75 -9.91 4.00 2.05
CA GLY A 75 -9.16 2.89 1.48
C GLY A 75 -8.53 3.24 0.12
N LYS A 76 -9.22 4.02 -0.72
CA LYS A 76 -8.65 4.52 -1.99
C LYS A 76 -7.48 5.48 -1.78
N ALA A 77 -7.58 6.39 -0.80
CA ALA A 77 -6.50 7.33 -0.49
C ALA A 77 -5.25 6.58 0.02
N VAL A 78 -5.43 5.61 0.91
CA VAL A 78 -4.37 4.73 1.41
C VAL A 78 -3.72 3.95 0.27
N LYS A 79 -4.51 3.31 -0.59
CA LYS A 79 -4.01 2.60 -1.77
C LYS A 79 -3.17 3.51 -2.67
N ARG A 80 -3.66 4.71 -2.95
CA ARG A 80 -2.94 5.69 -3.80
C ARG A 80 -1.58 6.03 -3.21
N LYS A 81 -1.50 6.24 -1.90
CA LYS A 81 -0.22 6.52 -1.22
C LYS A 81 0.72 5.32 -1.27
N TYR A 82 0.20 4.12 -1.03
CA TYR A 82 0.98 2.88 -1.15
C TYR A 82 1.55 2.70 -2.57
N ASP A 83 0.73 2.85 -3.61
CA ASP A 83 1.15 2.72 -5.00
C ASP A 83 2.24 3.76 -5.37
N GLN A 84 2.15 4.99 -4.83
CA GLN A 84 3.18 6.02 -5.00
C GLN A 84 4.52 5.61 -4.40
N TYR A 85 4.53 4.96 -3.23
CA TYR A 85 5.77 4.45 -2.63
C TYR A 85 6.36 3.28 -3.42
N VAL A 86 5.53 2.33 -3.85
CA VAL A 86 6.01 1.21 -4.67
C VAL A 86 6.62 1.72 -5.98
N ALA A 87 5.96 2.70 -6.61
CA ALA A 87 6.48 3.32 -7.82
C ALA A 87 7.80 4.07 -7.60
N SER A 88 7.94 4.81 -6.49
CA SER A 88 9.18 5.55 -6.20
C SER A 88 10.36 4.61 -5.93
N ILE A 89 10.12 3.49 -5.23
CA ILE A 89 11.12 2.43 -5.01
C ILE A 89 11.50 1.79 -6.35
N ALA A 90 10.53 1.40 -7.19
CA ALA A 90 10.80 0.79 -8.49
C ALA A 90 11.62 1.70 -9.42
N VAL A 91 11.35 3.02 -9.43
CA VAL A 91 12.14 4.00 -10.20
C VAL A 91 13.56 4.13 -9.64
N LYS A 92 13.72 4.13 -8.31
CA LYS A 92 15.05 4.17 -7.67
C LYS A 92 15.87 2.94 -8.02
N HIS A 93 15.30 1.74 -7.95
CA HIS A 93 16.00 0.50 -8.31
C HIS A 93 16.27 0.37 -9.81
N ARG A 94 15.39 0.89 -10.68
CA ARG A 94 15.65 0.97 -12.13
C ARG A 94 16.78 1.93 -12.49
N SER A 95 17.04 2.93 -11.65
CA SER A 95 18.12 3.91 -11.84
C SER A 95 19.48 3.38 -11.35
N VAL A 96 19.49 2.39 -10.44
CA VAL A 96 20.69 1.66 -10.02
C VAL A 96 20.89 0.49 -10.98
N ASN A 97 21.27 0.78 -12.22
CA ASN A 97 21.76 -0.24 -13.14
C ASN A 97 23.11 -0.78 -12.64
N PHE A 98 23.18 -2.11 -12.56
CA PHE A 98 24.25 -2.97 -12.06
C PHE A 98 25.53 -2.99 -12.94
N SER A 99 25.89 -1.87 -13.58
CA SER A 99 27.06 -1.78 -14.48
C SER A 99 28.36 -1.34 -13.79
N THR A 100 28.47 -1.49 -12.47
CA THR A 100 29.70 -1.22 -11.69
C THR A 100 29.98 -2.33 -10.68
N LEU A 101 30.01 -3.59 -11.14
CA LEU A 101 30.80 -4.61 -10.46
C LEU A 101 32.20 -4.63 -11.11
N PRO A 102 33.29 -4.32 -10.39
CA PRO A 102 34.63 -4.50 -10.94
C PRO A 102 34.85 -5.99 -11.19
N SER A 103 35.09 -6.32 -12.47
CA SER A 103 35.42 -7.65 -12.95
C SER A 103 36.89 -7.98 -12.68
N GLU A 104 37.31 -8.02 -11.42
CA GLU A 104 38.67 -8.47 -11.09
C GLU A 104 38.65 -9.37 -9.85
N ILE A 105 38.62 -10.68 -10.10
CA ILE A 105 39.21 -11.67 -9.20
C ILE A 105 40.40 -12.24 -9.99
N PRO A 106 41.66 -11.89 -9.67
CA PRO A 106 42.79 -12.58 -10.25
C PRO A 106 42.90 -14.00 -9.64
N ALA A 107 43.32 -14.93 -10.49
CA ALA A 107 43.50 -16.36 -10.22
C ALA A 107 44.65 -16.65 -9.23
#